data_AF-W4QPY6-F1
#
_entry.id   AF-W4QPY6-F1
#
_cell.length_a   1.000
_cell.length_b   1.000
_cell.length_c   1.000
_cell.angle_alpha   90.00
_cell.angle_beta   90.00
_cell.angle_gamma   90.00
#
_symmetry.space_group_name_H-M   'P 1'
#
loop_
_entity.id
_entity.type
_entity.pdbx_description
1 polymer ?
#
loop_
_entity_poly.entity_id
_entity_poly.type
_entity_poly.pdbx_seq_one_letter_code
_entity_poly.pdbx_strand_id
1 'polypeptide(L)'
;MSLSLVKPTVQLKKEYLSFYEEWKETGEKMIPWVIKKDPTHFEEMVQSLLDSDVPEGWVPDSTYWLVNEDNRILGVVNIRHRLTELLHNSGGHIAMEFALLREERGTRLSYFH
;
A
#
# COMPACT_ATOMS: atom_id res chain seq x y z
N MET A 1 21.27 -3.97 0.57
CA MET A 1 19.89 -4.10 0.08
C MET A 1 19.38 -2.72 -0.25
N SER A 2 19.23 -2.45 -1.55
CA SER A 2 18.52 -1.28 -2.05
C SER A 2 17.02 -1.54 -2.01
N LEU A 3 16.27 -0.52 -1.60
CA LEU A 3 14.82 -0.52 -1.56
C LEU A 3 14.32 0.61 -2.44
N SER A 4 13.27 0.36 -3.20
CA SER A 4 12.65 1.38 -4.04
C SER A 4 11.13 1.34 -3.95
N LEU A 5 10.51 2.50 -4.09
CA LEU A 5 9.06 2.63 -4.24
C LEU A 5 8.74 2.73 -5.73
N VAL A 6 7.95 1.78 -6.22
CA VAL A 6 7.48 1.75 -7.61
C VAL A 6 5.98 1.93 -7.66
N LYS A 7 5.46 2.47 -8.77
CA LYS A 7 4.01 2.49 -9.00
C LYS A 7 3.49 1.07 -9.21
N PRO A 8 2.22 0.79 -8.84
CA PRO A 8 1.55 -0.46 -9.19
C PRO A 8 1.70 -0.76 -10.67
N THR A 9 2.09 -1.99 -10.99
CA THR A 9 2.47 -2.35 -12.35
C THR A 9 2.16 -3.81 -12.63
N VAL A 10 1.67 -4.09 -13.83
CA VAL A 10 1.22 -5.45 -14.20
C VAL A 10 2.38 -6.47 -14.22
N GLN A 11 3.60 -6.00 -14.39
CA GLN A 11 4.83 -6.79 -14.46
C GLN A 11 5.16 -7.50 -13.14
N LEU A 12 4.68 -6.98 -12.00
CA LEU A 12 4.93 -7.58 -10.69
C LEU A 12 3.77 -8.45 -10.20
N LYS A 13 2.88 -8.89 -11.10
CA LYS A 13 1.70 -9.73 -10.78
C LYS A 13 2.03 -10.90 -9.89
N LYS A 14 3.04 -11.68 -10.25
CA LYS A 14 3.44 -12.87 -9.49
C LYS A 14 3.85 -12.52 -8.06
N GLU A 15 4.67 -11.50 -7.89
CA GLU A 15 5.17 -11.05 -6.59
C GLU A 15 4.05 -10.44 -5.74
N TYR A 16 3.12 -9.70 -6.35
CA TYR A 16 1.96 -9.15 -5.64
C TYR A 16 1.01 -10.24 -5.15
N LEU A 17 0.73 -11.25 -5.99
CA LEU A 17 -0.13 -12.36 -5.58
C LEU A 17 0.48 -13.13 -4.41
N SER A 18 1.79 -13.39 -4.45
CA SER A 18 2.49 -14.02 -3.32
C SER A 18 2.40 -13.17 -2.05
N PHE A 19 2.60 -11.85 -2.15
CA PHE A 19 2.44 -10.92 -1.04
C PHE A 19 1.01 -10.94 -0.47
N TYR A 20 0.01 -10.93 -1.35
CA TYR A 20 -1.41 -10.91 -0.99
C TYR A 20 -1.84 -12.21 -0.30
N GLU A 21 -1.38 -13.36 -0.80
CA GLU A 21 -1.63 -14.68 -0.20
C GLU A 21 -1.04 -14.76 1.21
N GLU A 22 0.21 -14.32 1.43
CA GLU A 22 0.82 -14.30 2.76
C GLU A 22 -0.01 -13.46 3.75
N TRP A 23 -0.45 -12.27 3.33
CA TRP A 23 -1.32 -11.44 4.15
C TRP A 23 -2.66 -12.12 4.44
N LYS A 24 -3.24 -12.84 3.47
CA LYS A 24 -4.50 -13.57 3.65
C LYS A 24 -4.34 -14.73 4.64
N GLU A 25 -3.23 -15.45 4.58
CA GLU A 25 -2.91 -16.56 5.49
C GLU A 25 -2.71 -16.10 6.93
N THR A 26 -2.18 -14.89 7.15
CA THR A 26 -1.99 -14.36 8.51
C THR A 26 -3.29 -14.15 9.27
N GLY A 27 -4.41 -13.94 8.56
CA GLY A 27 -5.70 -13.57 9.15
C GLY A 27 -5.71 -12.20 9.84
N GLU A 28 -4.61 -11.43 9.72
CA GLU A 28 -4.48 -10.11 10.32
C GLU A 28 -5.30 -9.07 9.56
N LYS A 29 -5.54 -7.93 10.22
CA LYS A 29 -6.21 -6.82 9.57
C LYS A 29 -5.31 -6.23 8.48
N MET A 30 -5.70 -6.45 7.24
CA MET A 30 -5.07 -5.86 6.06
C MET A 30 -5.23 -4.33 6.06
N ILE A 31 -4.16 -3.60 6.36
CA ILE A 31 -4.07 -2.13 6.31
C ILE A 31 -2.77 -1.79 5.57
N PRO A 32 -2.76 -0.88 4.57
CA PRO A 32 -3.86 -0.01 4.13
C PRO A 32 -5.00 -0.73 3.42
N TRP A 33 -6.16 -0.07 3.27
CA TRP A 33 -7.35 -0.69 2.68
C TRP A 33 -7.11 -1.24 1.26
N VAL A 34 -6.18 -0.63 0.51
CA VAL A 34 -5.85 -1.03 -0.87
C VAL A 34 -5.35 -2.47 -0.98
N ILE A 35 -4.72 -3.03 0.07
CA ILE A 35 -4.30 -4.44 0.06
C ILE A 35 -5.46 -5.42 0.24
N LYS A 36 -6.67 -4.93 0.53
CA LYS A 36 -7.89 -5.76 0.53
C LYS A 36 -8.51 -5.90 -0.85
N LYS A 37 -8.11 -5.08 -1.84
CA LYS A 37 -8.69 -5.18 -3.19
C LYS A 37 -8.41 -6.59 -3.73
N ASP A 38 -9.46 -7.21 -4.24
CA ASP A 38 -9.39 -8.57 -4.76
C ASP A 38 -8.56 -8.59 -6.07
N PRO A 39 -7.49 -9.39 -6.14
CA PRO A 39 -6.60 -9.39 -7.29
C PRO A 39 -7.07 -10.33 -8.43
N THR A 40 -8.32 -10.86 -8.41
CA THR A 40 -8.83 -11.76 -9.47
C THR A 40 -8.73 -11.12 -10.85
N HIS A 41 -9.11 -9.85 -10.96
CA HIS A 41 -8.94 -9.03 -12.16
C HIS A 41 -7.75 -8.09 -11.97
N PHE A 42 -6.54 -8.67 -11.93
CA PHE A 42 -5.32 -7.97 -11.50
C PHE A 42 -5.02 -6.69 -12.29
N GLU A 43 -5.19 -6.71 -13.61
CA GLU A 43 -4.91 -5.57 -14.48
C GLU A 43 -5.87 -4.41 -14.19
N GLU A 44 -7.15 -4.70 -13.96
CA GLU A 44 -8.17 -3.72 -13.55
C GLU A 44 -7.90 -3.19 -12.15
N MET A 45 -7.48 -4.07 -11.23
CA MET A 45 -7.06 -3.68 -9.88
C MET A 45 -5.88 -2.70 -9.96
N VAL A 46 -4.83 -3.01 -10.74
CA VAL A 46 -3.67 -2.13 -10.94
C VAL A 46 -4.11 -0.78 -11.51
N GLN A 47 -4.98 -0.78 -12.53
CA GLN A 47 -5.51 0.45 -13.10
C GLN A 47 -6.25 1.29 -12.05
N SER A 48 -7.11 0.66 -11.23
CA SER A 48 -7.82 1.36 -10.14
C SER A 48 -6.87 1.98 -9.10
N LEU A 49 -5.71 1.36 -8.85
CA LEU A 49 -4.70 1.89 -7.92
C LEU A 49 -3.93 3.08 -8.53
N LEU A 50 -3.73 3.06 -9.87
CA LEU A 50 -3.09 4.14 -10.60
C LEU A 50 -3.99 5.36 -10.78
N ASP A 51 -5.29 5.11 -10.97
CA ASP A 51 -6.32 6.15 -11.08
C ASP A 51 -6.71 6.76 -9.73
N SER A 52 -6.13 6.25 -8.63
CA SER A 52 -6.48 6.65 -7.27
C SER A 52 -8.00 6.51 -7.03
N ASP A 53 -8.59 5.46 -7.58
CA ASP A 53 -10.02 5.19 -7.49
C ASP A 53 -10.37 4.75 -6.06
N VAL A 54 -10.94 5.71 -5.33
CA VAL A 54 -11.36 5.60 -3.94
C VAL A 54 -12.88 5.68 -3.85
N PRO A 55 -13.50 5.02 -2.85
CA PRO A 55 -14.94 5.13 -2.64
C PRO A 55 -15.41 6.58 -2.49
N GLU A 56 -16.67 6.85 -2.84
CA GLU A 56 -17.26 8.18 -2.67
C GLU A 56 -17.12 8.68 -1.22
N GLY A 57 -16.71 9.95 -1.07
CA GLY A 57 -16.43 10.56 0.23
C GLY A 57 -15.05 10.26 0.82
N TRP A 58 -14.20 9.47 0.15
CA TRP A 58 -12.82 9.23 0.55
C TRP A 58 -11.86 10.22 -0.13
N VAL A 59 -10.73 10.46 0.54
CA VAL A 59 -9.65 11.28 -0.03
C VAL A 59 -8.80 10.44 -0.97
N PRO A 60 -8.57 10.87 -2.23
CA PRO A 60 -7.67 10.18 -3.14
C PRO A 60 -6.28 10.00 -2.55
N ASP A 61 -5.73 8.81 -2.76
CA ASP A 61 -4.43 8.40 -2.27
C ASP A 61 -3.54 7.90 -3.42
N SER A 62 -2.22 7.98 -3.27
CA SER A 62 -1.30 7.31 -4.19
C SER A 62 -0.76 6.04 -3.56
N THR A 63 -0.91 4.95 -4.29
CA THR A 63 -0.36 3.65 -3.91
C THR A 63 1.02 3.44 -4.56
N TYR A 64 1.96 2.93 -3.78
CA TYR A 64 3.29 2.50 -4.21
C TYR A 64 3.57 1.11 -3.65
N TRP A 65 4.40 0.34 -4.34
CA TRP A 65 4.91 -0.94 -3.86
C TRP A 65 6.37 -0.78 -3.48
N LEU A 66 6.71 -1.27 -2.28
CA LEU A 66 8.09 -1.34 -1.80
C LEU A 66 8.71 -2.60 -2.37
N VAL A 67 9.74 -2.44 -3.20
CA VAL A 67 10.44 -3.54 -3.85
C VAL A 67 11.93 -3.52 -3.56
N ASN A 68 12.52 -4.72 -3.51
CA ASN A 68 13.97 -4.90 -3.43
C ASN A 68 14.61 -5.00 -4.82
N GLU A 69 15.93 -5.22 -4.88
CA GLU A 69 16.71 -5.39 -6.11
C GLU A 69 16.26 -6.58 -6.98
N ASP A 70 15.63 -7.59 -6.36
CA ASP A 70 15.12 -8.79 -7.04
C ASP A 70 13.66 -8.63 -7.53
N ASN A 71 13.10 -7.41 -7.46
CA ASN A 71 11.70 -7.10 -7.73
C ASN A 71 10.68 -7.80 -6.79
N ARG A 72 11.13 -8.35 -5.65
CA ARG A 72 10.23 -8.90 -4.62
C ARG A 72 9.46 -7.75 -3.97
N ILE A 73 8.14 -7.87 -3.89
CA ILE A 73 7.30 -6.92 -3.16
C ILE A 73 7.43 -7.21 -1.67
N LEU A 74 8.04 -6.28 -0.95
CA LEU A 74 8.19 -6.31 0.50
C LEU A 74 7.07 -5.58 1.22
N GLY A 75 6.33 -4.73 0.50
CA GLY A 75 5.24 -3.99 1.09
C GLY A 75 4.45 -3.13 0.12
N VAL A 76 3.35 -2.59 0.65
CA VAL A 76 2.50 -1.61 -0.04
C VAL A 76 2.43 -0.36 0.80
N VAL A 77 2.60 0.79 0.17
CA VAL A 77 2.57 2.11 0.78
C VAL A 77 1.44 2.90 0.16
N ASN A 78 0.62 3.54 0.99
CA ASN A 78 -0.47 4.40 0.56
C ASN A 78 -0.26 5.81 1.14
N ILE A 79 -0.17 6.81 0.26
CA ILE A 79 0.14 8.20 0.60
C ILE A 79 -1.10 9.05 0.31
N ARG A 80 -1.68 9.66 1.35
CA ARG A 80 -2.85 10.54 1.20
C ARG A 80 -2.40 11.98 0.96
N HIS A 81 -2.74 12.52 -0.22
CA HIS A 81 -2.30 13.86 -0.64
C HIS A 81 -3.12 15.00 -0.06
N ARG A 82 -4.26 14.72 0.57
CA ARG A 82 -5.07 15.73 1.25
C ARG A 82 -5.39 15.31 2.69
N LEU A 83 -5.50 16.33 3.51
CA LEU A 83 -5.99 16.25 4.87
C LEU A 83 -7.50 16.15 4.81
N THR A 84 -8.11 15.22 5.55
CA THR A 84 -9.54 15.32 5.86
C THR A 84 -9.79 16.64 6.59
N GLU A 85 -10.98 17.24 6.49
CA GLU A 85 -11.30 18.51 7.18
C GLU A 85 -10.97 18.46 8.69
N LEU A 86 -11.08 17.27 9.29
CA LEU A 86 -10.68 16.96 10.67
C LEU A 86 -9.20 17.22 11.00
N LEU A 87 -8.30 17.17 10.03
CA LEU A 87 -6.85 17.42 10.20
C LEU A 87 -6.42 18.82 9.72
N HIS A 88 -7.31 19.58 9.07
CA HIS A 88 -7.01 20.93 8.60
C HIS A 88 -6.85 21.93 9.77
N ASN A 89 -7.56 21.69 10.88
CA ASN A 89 -7.52 22.55 12.07
C ASN A 89 -6.36 22.25 13.05
N SER A 90 -5.51 21.25 12.78
CA SER A 90 -4.46 20.80 13.72
C SER A 90 -3.04 20.74 13.16
N GLY A 91 -2.75 21.34 11.99
CA GLY A 91 -1.36 21.48 11.52
C GLY A 91 -0.87 20.44 10.50
N GLY A 92 -1.77 19.86 9.70
CA GLY A 92 -1.46 19.39 8.34
C GLY A 92 -0.33 18.38 8.13
N HIS A 93 -0.55 17.12 8.49
CA HIS A 93 0.35 16.00 8.13
C HIS A 93 -0.17 15.17 6.95
N ILE A 94 0.67 14.96 5.92
CA ILE A 94 0.46 13.92 4.90
C ILE A 94 0.43 12.57 5.62
N ALA A 95 -0.69 11.86 5.56
CA ALA A 95 -0.82 10.54 6.18
C ALA A 95 -0.22 9.47 5.25
N MET A 96 0.62 8.61 5.82
CA MET A 96 1.26 7.50 5.13
C MET A 96 0.92 6.20 5.87
N GLU A 97 0.33 5.25 5.15
CA GLU A 97 0.01 3.91 5.65
C GLU A 97 0.88 2.89 4.91
N PHE A 98 1.34 1.84 5.59
CA PHE A 98 2.14 0.80 4.96
C PHE A 98 1.79 -0.61 5.47
N ALA A 99 1.87 -1.58 4.58
CA ALA A 99 1.81 -3.02 4.85
C ALA A 99 3.16 -3.63 4.50
N LEU A 100 3.79 -4.36 5.42
CA LEU A 100 5.05 -5.08 5.16
C LEU A 100 4.87 -6.59 5.27
N LEU A 101 5.66 -7.34 4.52
CA LEU A 101 5.85 -8.78 4.72
C LEU A 101 6.32 -9.06 6.14
N ARG A 102 5.96 -10.23 6.68
CA ARG A 102 6.21 -10.56 8.08
C ARG A 102 7.70 -10.48 8.45
N GLU A 103 8.56 -10.94 7.55
CA GLU A 103 10.02 -10.91 7.70
C GLU A 103 10.57 -9.49 7.88
N GLU A 104 9.91 -8.50 7.26
CA GLU A 104 10.32 -7.09 7.26
C GLU A 104 9.72 -6.28 8.43
N ARG A 105 8.72 -6.82 9.14
CA ARG A 105 8.09 -6.15 10.30
C ARG A 105 8.98 -6.11 11.54
N GLY A 106 10.04 -6.92 11.60
CA GLY A 106 11.06 -6.88 12.65
C GLY A 106 11.95 -5.63 12.58
N THR A 107 11.99 -4.98 11.43
CA THR A 107 12.70 -3.73 11.15
C THR A 107 11.83 -2.54 11.57
N ARG A 108 11.68 -2.41 12.88
CA ARG A 108 10.85 -1.45 13.63
C ARG A 108 11.00 -0.01 13.09
N LEU A 109 9.97 0.53 12.45
CA LEU A 109 9.84 1.97 12.22
C LEU A 109 8.81 2.54 13.18
N SER A 110 9.30 3.46 14.00
CA SER A 110 8.63 4.22 15.04
C SER A 110 7.37 4.89 14.50
N TYR A 111 6.25 4.68 15.18
CA TYR A 111 5.07 5.55 15.05
C TYR A 111 5.48 6.99 15.38
N PHE A 112 5.38 7.90 14.43
CA PHE A 112 5.41 9.33 14.72
C PHE A 112 4.08 9.70 15.39
N HIS A 113 4.18 10.36 16.54
CA HIS A 113 3.06 10.95 17.28
C HIS A 113 2.50 12.16 16.54
#